data_AF-A0A7W5SCK3-F1
#
_entry.id   AF-A0A7W5SCK3-F1
#
_cell.length_a   1.000
_cell.length_b   1.000
_cell.length_c   1.000
_cell.angle_alpha   90.00
_cell.angle_beta   90.00
_cell.angle_gamma   90.00
#
_symmetry.space_group_name_H-M   'P 1'
#
loop_
_entity.id
_entity.type
_entity.pdbx_description
1 polymer ?
#
loop_
_entity_poly.entity_id
_entity_poly.type
_entity_poly.pdbx_seq_one_letter_code
_entity_poly.pdbx_strand_id
1 'polypeptide(L)'
;MSGIKSQQNHVRQCRPRDRRFDLVQLLGPAPGNAEWEAEKAGWRSFVMGNANSAYRRGTKLRHAWQRGYDGASRSTDAVRLML
;
A
#
# COMPACT_ATOMS: atom_id res chain seq x y z
N MET A 1 25.53 -32.88 -34.10
CA MET A 1 24.46 -33.35 -33.19
C MET A 1 24.17 -32.23 -32.20
N SER A 2 22.90 -31.83 -32.14
CA SER A 2 22.30 -30.74 -31.35
C SER A 2 22.77 -30.70 -29.89
N GLY A 3 22.96 -29.57 -29.20
CA GLY A 3 22.24 -28.29 -29.27
C GLY A 3 21.21 -28.18 -28.14
N ILE A 4 21.64 -28.12 -26.86
CA ILE A 4 20.73 -27.89 -25.72
C ILE A 4 20.81 -26.41 -25.32
N LYS A 5 19.99 -25.58 -25.97
CA LYS A 5 19.71 -24.22 -25.51
C LYS A 5 18.61 -24.29 -24.46
N SER A 6 18.98 -24.04 -23.21
CA SER A 6 18.06 -23.88 -22.07
C SER A 6 17.05 -22.79 -22.39
N GLN A 7 15.78 -23.18 -22.54
CA GLN A 7 14.71 -22.30 -22.98
C GLN A 7 14.42 -21.23 -21.92
N GLN A 8 14.41 -19.99 -22.40
CA GLN A 8 13.92 -18.81 -21.71
C GLN A 8 12.45 -19.00 -21.33
N ASN A 9 12.16 -18.82 -20.04
CA ASN A 9 10.82 -18.89 -19.46
C ASN A 9 10.05 -17.61 -19.84
N HIS A 10 9.64 -17.51 -21.10
CA HIS A 10 8.83 -16.42 -21.59
C HIS A 10 7.36 -16.77 -21.35
N VAL A 11 6.85 -16.39 -20.17
CA VAL A 11 5.41 -16.45 -19.90
C VAL A 11 4.73 -15.49 -20.88
N ARG A 12 4.23 -16.03 -21.99
CA ARG A 12 3.34 -15.34 -22.91
C ARG A 12 2.04 -15.10 -22.16
N GLN A 13 1.86 -13.89 -21.65
CA GLN A 13 0.57 -13.47 -21.10
C GLN A 13 -0.43 -13.37 -22.26
N CYS A 14 -1.31 -14.35 -22.36
CA CYS A 14 -2.51 -14.29 -23.21
C CYS A 14 -3.37 -13.10 -22.74
N ARG A 15 -3.64 -12.14 -23.63
CA ARG A 15 -4.68 -11.12 -23.40
C ARG A 15 -6.05 -11.77 -23.55
N PRO A 16 -6.91 -11.84 -22.51
CA PRO A 16 -8.29 -12.26 -22.70
C PRO A 16 -9.11 -11.05 -23.15
N ARG A 17 -9.72 -11.15 -24.34
CA ARG A 17 -10.70 -10.18 -24.86
C ARG A 17 -12.13 -10.62 -24.49
N ASP A 18 -12.28 -11.27 -23.35
CA ASP A 18 -13.55 -11.64 -22.71
C ASP A 18 -13.52 -11.08 -21.29
N ARG A 19 -14.36 -10.07 -21.00
CA ARG A 19 -14.50 -9.49 -19.64
C ARG A 19 -15.28 -10.43 -18.73
N ARG A 20 -14.82 -11.66 -18.54
CA ARG A 20 -15.25 -12.47 -17.41
C ARG A 20 -14.28 -12.19 -16.29
N PHE A 21 -14.70 -11.34 -15.35
CA PHE A 21 -13.93 -11.10 -14.13
C PHE A 21 -14.02 -12.34 -13.26
N ASP A 22 -12.87 -12.90 -12.90
CA ASP A 22 -12.80 -13.89 -11.83
C ASP A 22 -13.13 -13.18 -10.51
N LEU A 23 -14.33 -13.43 -9.99
CA LEU A 23 -14.80 -12.84 -8.75
C LEU A 23 -13.91 -13.22 -7.56
N VAL A 24 -13.26 -14.39 -7.58
CA VAL A 24 -12.33 -14.79 -6.53
C VAL A 24 -11.05 -13.94 -6.60
N GLN A 25 -10.59 -13.60 -7.81
CA GLN A 25 -9.46 -12.69 -7.99
C GLN A 25 -9.82 -11.24 -7.64
N LEU A 26 -11.08 -10.83 -7.84
CA LEU A 26 -11.58 -9.50 -7.49
C LEU A 26 -11.83 -9.32 -5.99
N LEU A 27 -12.26 -10.39 -5.31
CA LEU A 27 -12.48 -10.46 -3.86
C LEU A 27 -11.23 -10.91 -3.10
N GLY A 28 -10.17 -11.30 -3.82
CA GLY A 28 -8.86 -11.56 -3.24
C GLY A 28 -8.37 -10.33 -2.48
N PRO A 29 -7.53 -10.49 -1.45
CA PRO A 29 -7.04 -9.37 -0.68
C PRO A 29 -6.41 -8.35 -1.62
N ALA A 30 -6.97 -7.14 -1.64
CA ALA A 30 -6.44 -6.05 -2.44
C ALA A 30 -4.98 -5.81 -2.05
N PRO A 31 -4.09 -5.44 -3.00
CA PRO A 31 -2.76 -4.99 -2.66
C PRO A 31 -2.84 -3.93 -1.56
N GLY A 32 -2.07 -4.09 -0.49
CA GLY A 32 -2.08 -3.15 0.63
C GLY A 32 -1.84 -1.72 0.13
N ASN A 33 -2.76 -0.81 0.43
CA ASN A 33 -2.62 0.59 0.01
C ASN A 33 -1.52 1.25 0.85
N ALA A 34 -0.33 1.40 0.26
CA ALA A 34 0.83 1.96 0.96
C ALA A 34 0.61 3.38 1.49
N GLU A 35 -0.23 4.19 0.84
CA GLU A 35 -0.58 5.52 1.35
C GLU A 35 -1.49 5.42 2.58
N TRP A 36 -2.44 4.48 2.58
CA TRP A 36 -3.28 4.22 3.76
C TRP A 36 -2.48 3.72 4.95
N GLU A 37 -1.54 2.80 4.73
CA GLU A 37 -0.64 2.33 5.79
C GLU A 37 0.25 3.46 6.34
N ALA A 38 0.73 4.33 5.46
CA ALA A 38 1.49 5.51 5.87
C ALA A 38 0.64 6.48 6.69
N GLU A 39 -0.61 6.71 6.30
CA GLU A 39 -1.56 7.55 7.03
C GLU A 39 -1.85 7.01 8.43
N LYS A 40 -2.15 5.70 8.55
CA LYS A 40 -2.26 5.03 9.85
C LYS A 40 -0.99 5.21 10.68
N ALA A 41 0.18 4.99 10.10
CA ALA A 41 1.44 5.19 10.81
C ALA A 41 1.61 6.63 11.33
N GLY A 42 1.13 7.64 10.59
CA GLY A 42 1.06 9.03 11.04
C GLY A 42 0.21 9.21 12.29
N TRP A 43 -1.00 8.65 12.26
CA TRP A 43 -1.92 8.67 13.40
C TRP A 43 -1.31 8.02 14.64
N ARG A 44 -0.73 6.82 14.50
CA ARG A 44 -0.06 6.11 15.61
C ARG A 44 1.09 6.93 16.18
N SER A 45 1.84 7.61 15.31
CA SER A 45 2.97 8.44 15.71
C SER A 45 2.51 9.61 16.58
N PHE A 46 1.41 10.28 16.23
CA PHE A 46 0.81 11.32 17.09
C PHE A 46 0.38 10.76 18.44
N VAL A 47 -0.38 9.67 18.46
CA VAL A 47 -0.86 9.02 19.69
C VAL A 47 0.29 8.63 20.63
N MET A 48 1.41 8.16 20.06
CA MET A 48 2.60 7.77 20.82
C MET A 48 3.55 8.94 21.10
N GLY A 49 3.22 10.18 20.73
CA GLY A 49 4.05 11.36 20.95
C GLY A 49 5.32 11.43 20.10
N ASN A 50 5.37 10.76 18.95
CA ASN A 50 6.49 10.75 18.03
C ASN A 50 6.22 11.63 16.79
N ALA A 51 6.93 12.74 16.65
CA ALA A 51 6.80 13.64 15.49
C ALA A 51 7.66 13.24 14.27
N ASN A 52 8.47 12.18 14.38
CA ASN A 52 9.37 11.76 13.30
C ASN A 52 8.68 10.74 12.39
N SER A 53 8.85 10.90 11.06
CA SER A 53 8.44 9.87 10.10
C SER A 53 9.62 9.22 9.42
N ALA A 54 9.46 7.92 9.15
CA ALA A 54 10.42 7.10 8.43
C ALA A 54 10.41 7.34 6.90
N TYR A 55 9.46 8.12 6.39
CA TYR A 55 9.31 8.36 4.94
C TYR A 55 10.14 9.56 4.48
N ARG A 56 10.77 9.41 3.31
CA ARG A 56 11.55 10.48 2.67
C ARG A 56 10.67 11.70 2.38
N ARG A 57 11.17 12.90 2.70
CA ARG A 57 10.50 14.18 2.39
C ARG A 57 10.17 14.31 0.90
N GLY A 58 9.03 14.94 0.60
CA GLY A 58 8.51 15.16 -0.75
C GLY A 58 7.89 13.94 -1.44
N THR A 59 7.83 12.78 -0.76
CA THR A 59 7.17 11.58 -1.32
C THR A 59 5.68 11.55 -0.98
N LYS A 60 4.88 10.86 -1.81
CA LYS A 60 3.45 10.63 -1.53
C LYS A 60 3.21 9.96 -0.17
N LEU A 61 4.06 8.98 0.19
CA LEU A 61 3.99 8.32 1.49
C LEU A 61 4.25 9.27 2.65
N ARG A 62 5.21 10.20 2.51
CA ARG A 62 5.41 11.25 3.53
C ARG A 62 4.20 12.16 3.66
N HIS A 63 3.57 12.54 2.55
CA HIS A 63 2.35 13.34 2.59
C HIS A 63 1.19 12.59 3.25
N ALA A 64 0.99 11.31 2.92
CA ALA A 64 -0.03 10.48 3.55
C ALA A 64 0.19 10.33 5.06
N TRP A 65 1.43 10.07 5.48
CA TRP A 65 1.79 10.06 6.91
C TRP A 65 1.47 11.39 7.60
N GLN A 66 1.80 12.52 6.96
CA GLN A 66 1.51 13.85 7.54
C GLN A 66 0.00 14.07 7.69
N ARG A 67 -0.81 13.66 6.70
CA ARG A 67 -2.28 13.73 6.79
C ARG A 67 -2.82 13.00 8.01
N GLY A 68 -2.32 11.80 8.28
CA GLY A 68 -2.74 11.00 9.44
C GLY A 68 -2.33 11.64 10.77
N TYR A 69 -1.10 12.16 10.83
CA TYR A 69 -0.61 12.89 12.01
C TYR A 69 -1.45 14.14 12.30
N ASP A 70 -1.71 14.96 11.27
CA ASP A 70 -2.51 16.19 11.39
C ASP A 70 -4.00 15.88 11.65
N GLY A 71 -4.51 14.75 11.17
CA GLY A 71 -5.85 14.24 11.46
C GLY A 71 -5.99 13.88 12.94
N ALA A 72 -5.03 13.11 13.46
CA ALA A 72 -4.97 12.73 14.87
C ALA A 72 -4.84 13.97 15.78
N SER A 73 -4.01 14.95 15.42
CA SER A 73 -3.83 16.18 16.22
C SER A 73 -5.06 17.07 16.32
N ARG A 74 -5.97 16.96 15.34
CA ARG A 74 -7.25 17.68 15.34
C ARG A 74 -8.39 16.88 15.96
N SER A 75 -8.14 15.61 16.30
CA SER A 75 -9.15 14.72 16.85
C SER A 75 -9.31 14.90 18.36
N THR A 76 -10.56 14.94 18.83
CA THR A 76 -10.88 15.06 20.27
C THR A 76 -10.44 13.83 21.07
N ASP A 77 -10.47 12.65 20.45
CA ASP A 77 -10.05 11.38 21.06
C ASP A 77 -9.31 10.53 20.03
N ALA A 78 -8.05 10.90 19.74
CA ALA A 78 -7.23 10.23 18.75
C ALA A 78 -6.93 8.77 19.12
N VAL A 79 -6.86 8.44 20.41
CA VAL A 79 -6.56 7.07 20.88
C VAL A 79 -7.72 6.13 20.55
N ARG A 80 -8.96 6.56 20.83
CA ARG A 80 -10.16 5.75 20.60
C ARG A 80 -10.48 5.57 19.12
N LEU A 81 -10.09 6.51 18.28
CA LEU A 81 -10.32 6.49 16.82
C LEU A 81 -9.21 5.77 16.04
N MET A 82 -8.20 5.24 16.71
CA MET A 82 -7.11 4.50 16.10
C MET A 82 -7.59 3.10 15.66
N LEU A 83 -7.72 2.89 14.34
CA LEU A 83 -8.07 1.60 13.71
C LEU A 83 -6.87 0.66 13.58
#